data_AF-A0A950BM71-F1
#
_entry.id   AF-A0A950BM71-F1
#
_cell.length_a   1.000
_cell.length_b   1.000
_cell.length_c   1.000
_cell.angle_alpha   90.00
_cell.angle_beta   90.00
_cell.angle_gamma   90.00
#
_symmetry.space_group_name_H-M   'P 1'
#
loop_
_entity.id
_entity.type
_entity.pdbx_description
1 polymer ?
#
loop_
_entity_poly.entity_id
_entity_poly.type
_entity_poly.pdbx_seq_one_letter_code
_entity_poly.pdbx_strand_id
1 'polypeptide(L)'
;LARHLGVPDVIVDKPATADLIRGQTDEEDLGISYLQADKILNRLLMGYSVDDIIAAGYPRAEVELVKRRVDATHWKRHLATTALISTTAINEFYLRPVDY
;
A
#
# COMPACT_ATOMS: atom_id res chain seq x y z
N LEU A 1 14.47 9.18 3.67
CA LEU A 1 14.74 9.06 5.12
C LEU A 1 16.03 8.28 5.41
N ALA A 2 16.23 7.08 4.85
CA ALA A 2 17.43 6.25 5.08
C ALA A 2 18.78 6.99 4.90
N ARG A 3 18.95 7.74 3.81
CA ARG A 3 20.17 8.56 3.58
C ARG A 3 20.40 9.64 4.64
N HIS A 4 19.32 10.18 5.22
CA HIS A 4 19.40 11.20 6.27
C HIS A 4 19.70 10.60 7.65
N LEU A 5 19.42 9.31 7.84
CA LEU A 5 19.70 8.55 9.06
C LEU A 5 21.10 7.92 9.07
N GLY A 6 21.93 8.15 8.03
CA GLY A 6 23.27 7.56 7.93
C GLY A 6 23.28 6.06 7.64
N VAL A 7 22.19 5.53 7.06
CA VAL A 7 22.15 4.13 6.62
C VAL A 7 23.22 3.94 5.52
N PRO A 8 24.08 2.90 5.62
CA PRO A 8 25.12 2.63 4.64
C PRO A 8 24.59 2.57 3.20
N ASP A 9 25.32 3.17 2.25
CA ASP A 9 24.91 3.24 0.84
C ASP A 9 24.68 1.85 0.24
N VAL A 10 25.40 0.82 0.70
CA VAL A 10 25.20 -0.58 0.28
C VAL A 10 23.80 -1.14 0.58
N ILE A 11 23.09 -0.56 1.55
CA ILE A 11 21.72 -0.94 1.92
C ILE A 11 20.72 -0.07 1.16
N VAL A 12 21.02 1.21 0.99
CA VAL A 12 20.14 2.17 0.28
C VAL A 12 20.07 1.87 -1.21
N ASP A 13 21.21 1.52 -1.81
CA ASP A 13 21.33 1.25 -3.25
C ASP A 13 21.06 -0.23 -3.57
N LYS A 14 20.79 -1.08 -2.57
CA LYS A 14 20.35 -2.45 -2.81
C LYS A 14 18.99 -2.40 -3.51
N PRO A 15 18.81 -3.08 -4.67
CA PRO A 15 17.51 -3.16 -5.32
C PRO A 15 16.48 -3.78 -4.38
N ALA A 16 15.28 -3.21 -4.36
CA ALA A 16 14.17 -3.69 -3.55
C ALA A 16 13.71 -5.05 -4.07
N THR A 17 14.10 -6.10 -3.35
CA THR A 17 13.78 -7.50 -3.63
C THR A 17 13.40 -8.15 -2.29
N ALA A 18 12.27 -8.85 -2.26
CA ALA A 18 11.78 -9.61 -1.11
C ALA A 18 12.66 -10.83 -0.78
N ASP A 19 13.61 -11.17 -1.68
CA ASP A 19 14.63 -12.24 -1.56
C ASP A 19 14.02 -13.62 -1.28
N LEU A 20 12.74 -13.81 -1.62
CA LEU A 20 12.00 -15.06 -1.46
C LEU A 20 12.37 -16.08 -2.54
N ILE A 21 12.80 -15.62 -3.72
CA ILE A 21 13.29 -16.42 -4.85
C ILE A 21 14.47 -15.68 -5.49
N ARG A 22 15.60 -16.39 -5.74
CA ARG A 22 16.79 -15.77 -6.37
C ARG A 22 16.47 -15.23 -7.75
N GLY A 23 16.70 -13.93 -7.96
CA GLY A 23 16.62 -13.27 -9.27
C GLY A 23 15.28 -12.57 -9.57
N GLN A 24 14.36 -12.51 -8.62
CA GLN A 24 13.09 -11.78 -8.75
C GLN A 24 13.25 -10.35 -8.23
N THR A 25 12.91 -9.35 -9.04
CA THR A 25 12.82 -7.95 -8.58
C THR A 25 11.38 -7.63 -8.22
N ASP A 26 11.16 -6.98 -7.07
CA ASP A 26 9.79 -6.71 -6.61
C ASP A 26 9.04 -5.80 -7.58
N GLU A 27 9.75 -4.97 -8.35
CA GLU A 27 9.19 -4.10 -9.39
C GLU A 27 8.69 -4.88 -10.62
N GLU A 28 9.35 -5.98 -11.01
CA GLU A 28 8.86 -6.88 -12.05
C GLU A 28 7.60 -7.61 -11.59
N ASP A 29 7.54 -8.01 -10.33
CA ASP A 29 6.34 -8.62 -9.73
C ASP A 29 5.21 -7.61 -9.56
N LEU A 30 5.55 -6.35 -9.25
CA LEU A 30 4.60 -5.26 -9.13
C LEU A 30 4.05 -4.85 -10.49
N GLY A 31 4.84 -4.98 -11.56
CA GLY A 31 4.52 -4.48 -12.91
C GLY A 31 4.49 -2.95 -12.97
N ILE A 32 5.09 -2.29 -11.97
CA ILE A 32 5.17 -0.83 -11.83
C ILE A 32 6.32 -0.49 -10.88
N SER A 33 7.06 0.59 -11.19
CA SER A 33 8.09 1.09 -10.26
C SER A 33 7.47 1.62 -8.96
N TYR A 34 8.19 1.50 -7.86
CA TYR A 34 7.72 2.02 -6.56
C TYR A 34 7.45 3.53 -6.61
N LEU A 35 8.29 4.28 -7.31
CA LEU A 35 8.13 5.73 -7.43
C LEU A 35 6.80 6.12 -8.08
N GLN A 36 6.36 5.37 -9.11
CA GLN A 36 5.07 5.63 -9.76
C GLN A 36 3.92 5.12 -8.91
N ALA A 37 4.04 3.93 -8.34
CA ALA A 37 3.03 3.36 -7.45
C ALA A 37 2.72 4.28 -6.26
N ASP A 38 3.74 4.84 -5.61
CA ASP A 38 3.59 5.74 -4.46
C ASP A 38 2.86 7.03 -4.84
N LYS A 39 3.16 7.62 -6.00
CA LYS A 39 2.48 8.84 -6.48
C LYS A 39 1.00 8.59 -6.74
N ILE A 40 0.67 7.46 -7.37
CA ILE A 40 -0.71 7.06 -7.64
C ILE A 40 -1.43 6.77 -6.32
N LEU A 41 -0.80 5.99 -5.44
CA LEU A 41 -1.34 5.64 -4.12
C LEU A 41 -1.63 6.89 -3.29
N ASN A 42 -0.71 7.85 -3.24
CA ASN A 42 -0.89 9.09 -2.51
C ASN A 42 -2.15 9.84 -2.97
N ARG A 43 -2.38 9.93 -4.28
CA ARG A 43 -3.58 10.59 -4.82
C ARG A 43 -4.87 9.83 -4.51
N LEU A 44 -4.84 8.50 -4.62
CA LEU A 44 -5.98 7.68 -4.20
C LEU A 44 -6.32 7.91 -2.71
N LEU A 45 -5.31 8.02 -1.84
CA LEU A 45 -5.49 8.30 -0.41
C LEU A 45 -5.97 9.73 -0.12
N MET A 46 -5.64 10.70 -0.97
CA MET A 46 -6.17 12.07 -0.90
C MET A 46 -7.64 12.17 -1.39
N GLY A 47 -8.23 11.08 -1.88
CA GLY A 47 -9.62 11.00 -2.29
C GLY A 47 -9.90 11.33 -3.76
N TYR A 48 -8.86 11.44 -4.60
CA TYR A 48 -9.04 11.63 -6.04
C TYR A 48 -9.64 10.38 -6.69
N SER A 49 -10.53 10.57 -7.66
CA SER A 49 -11.07 9.45 -8.44
C SER A 49 -10.02 8.90 -9.41
N VAL A 50 -10.26 7.67 -9.90
CA VAL A 50 -9.41 7.06 -10.92
C VAL A 50 -9.34 7.94 -12.17
N ASP A 51 -10.46 8.53 -12.57
CA ASP A 51 -10.53 9.39 -13.75
C ASP A 51 -9.75 10.69 -13.57
N ASP A 52 -9.76 11.29 -12.36
CA ASP A 52 -8.95 12.48 -12.05
C ASP A 52 -7.45 12.20 -12.16
N ILE A 53 -7.02 11.02 -11.69
CA ILE A 53 -5.61 10.62 -11.71
C ILE A 53 -5.15 10.36 -13.15
N ILE A 54 -6.02 9.75 -13.97
CA ILE A 54 -5.76 9.55 -15.41
C ILE A 54 -5.70 10.90 -16.13
N ALA A 55 -6.63 11.81 -15.86
CA ALA A 55 -6.65 13.15 -16.43
C ALA A 55 -5.40 13.96 -16.06
N ALA A 56 -4.82 13.70 -14.89
CA ALA A 56 -3.56 14.28 -14.43
C ALA A 56 -2.31 13.64 -15.07
N GLY A 57 -2.47 12.79 -16.09
CA GLY A 57 -1.38 12.29 -16.96
C GLY A 57 -0.83 10.91 -16.60
N TYR A 58 -1.49 10.16 -15.71
CA TYR A 58 -1.03 8.82 -15.33
C TYR A 58 -1.62 7.75 -16.27
N PRO A 59 -0.84 6.74 -16.68
CA PRO A 59 -1.35 5.67 -17.53
C PRO A 59 -2.49 4.91 -16.84
N ARG A 60 -3.62 4.75 -17.54
CA ARG A 60 -4.80 4.02 -17.01
C ARG A 60 -4.44 2.65 -16.43
N ALA A 61 -3.60 1.89 -17.14
CA ALA A 61 -3.18 0.55 -16.71
C ALA A 61 -2.46 0.57 -15.35
N GLU A 62 -1.61 1.57 -15.10
CA GLU A 62 -0.89 1.72 -13.83
C GLU A 62 -1.85 2.13 -12.70
N VAL A 63 -2.77 3.06 -12.98
CA VAL A 63 -3.76 3.52 -11.98
C VAL A 63 -4.68 2.38 -11.56
N GLU A 64 -5.21 1.62 -12.52
CA GLU A 64 -6.06 0.46 -12.27
C GLU A 64 -5.30 -0.66 -11.56
N LEU A 65 -4.02 -0.89 -11.91
CA LEU A 65 -3.15 -1.86 -11.25
C LEU A 65 -2.97 -1.52 -9.77
N VAL A 66 -2.61 -0.27 -9.44
CA VAL A 66 -2.43 0.17 -8.06
C VAL A 66 -3.75 0.09 -7.29
N LYS A 67 -4.85 0.61 -7.86
CA LYS A 67 -6.18 0.56 -7.23
C LYS A 67 -6.59 -0.86 -6.90
N ARG A 68 -6.49 -1.77 -7.87
CA ARG A 68 -6.83 -3.19 -7.68
C ARG A 68 -5.98 -3.84 -6.59
N ARG A 69 -4.67 -3.57 -6.54
CA ARG A 69 -3.79 -4.14 -5.51
C ARG A 69 -4.19 -3.65 -4.11
N VAL A 70 -4.40 -2.34 -3.95
CA VAL A 70 -4.82 -1.73 -2.68
C VAL A 70 -6.12 -2.33 -2.19
N ASP A 71 -7.12 -2.46 -3.06
CA ASP A 71 -8.41 -3.06 -2.72
C ASP A 71 -8.26 -4.54 -2.35
N ALA A 72 -7.52 -5.32 -3.15
CA ALA A 72 -7.34 -6.75 -2.93
C ALA A 72 -6.57 -7.07 -1.63
N THR A 73 -5.69 -6.17 -1.17
CA THR A 73 -4.94 -6.31 0.08
C THR A 73 -5.54 -5.51 1.24
N HIS A 74 -6.79 -5.05 1.12
CA HIS A 74 -7.48 -4.33 2.19
C HIS A 74 -7.54 -5.13 3.50
N TRP A 75 -7.80 -6.43 3.42
CA TRP A 75 -7.87 -7.34 4.56
C TRP A 75 -6.56 -7.44 5.35
N LYS A 76 -5.39 -7.27 4.69
CA LYS A 76 -4.08 -7.30 5.35
C LYS A 76 -3.87 -6.14 6.33
N ARG A 77 -4.69 -5.09 6.20
CA ARG A 77 -4.65 -3.87 7.01
C ARG A 77 -5.76 -3.83 8.06
N HIS A 78 -6.54 -4.90 8.18
CA HIS A 78 -7.59 -5.06 9.18
C HIS A 78 -7.22 -6.18 10.14
N LEU A 79 -7.75 -6.09 11.37
CA LEU A 79 -7.68 -7.20 12.31
C LEU A 79 -8.47 -8.39 11.74
N ALA A 80 -8.12 -9.59 12.21
CA ALA A 80 -8.85 -10.79 11.83
C ALA A 80 -10.34 -10.64 12.16
N THR A 81 -11.20 -10.88 11.17
CA THR A 81 -12.64 -10.74 11.33
C THR A 81 -13.17 -11.73 12.37
N THR A 82 -13.77 -11.22 13.43
CA THR A 82 -14.41 -12.02 14.48
C THR A 82 -15.92 -12.10 14.24
N ALA A 83 -16.52 -13.27 14.47
CA ALA A 83 -17.97 -13.42 14.38
C ALA A 83 -18.66 -12.60 15.49
N LEU A 84 -19.60 -11.74 15.08
CA LEU A 84 -20.45 -10.98 16.00
C LEU A 84 -21.52 -11.90 16.60
N ILE A 85 -21.44 -12.13 17.91
CA ILE A 85 -22.43 -12.96 18.65
C ILE A 85 -23.59 -12.10 19.17
N SER A 86 -23.39 -10.80 19.32
CA SER A 86 -24.41 -9.85 19.78
C SER A 86 -24.49 -8.63 18.85
N THR A 87 -25.46 -7.76 19.09
CA THR A 87 -25.68 -6.53 18.29
C THR A 87 -24.58 -5.47 18.46
N THR A 88 -23.63 -5.68 19.37
CA THR A 88 -22.50 -4.76 19.62
C THR A 88 -21.22 -5.54 19.90
N ALA A 89 -20.08 -4.92 19.59
CA ALA A 89 -18.74 -5.45 19.87
C ALA A 89 -17.70 -4.32 19.94
N ILE A 90 -16.66 -4.55 20.74
CA ILE A 90 -15.45 -3.72 20.78
C ILE A 90 -14.73 -3.83 19.43
N ASN A 91 -14.17 -2.73 18.93
CA ASN A 91 -13.56 -2.56 17.59
C ASN A 91 -14.52 -2.47 16.40
N GLU A 92 -15.74 -3.00 16.48
CA GLU A 92 -16.72 -2.93 15.39
C GLU A 92 -17.73 -1.78 15.57
N PHE A 93 -18.30 -1.64 16.77
CA PHE A 93 -19.32 -0.62 17.08
C PHE A 93 -18.87 0.35 18.17
N TYR A 94 -18.00 -0.10 19.08
CA TYR A 94 -17.44 0.73 20.14
C TYR A 94 -16.00 1.14 19.78
N LEU A 95 -15.89 2.23 19.03
CA LEU A 95 -14.62 2.84 18.63
C LEU A 95 -14.19 3.89 19.66
N ARG A 96 -13.58 3.44 20.77
CA ARG A 96 -12.89 4.36 21.70
C ARG A 96 -11.40 4.05 21.73
N PRO A 97 -10.55 5.08 21.85
CA PRO A 97 -9.14 4.85 22.13
C PRO A 97 -9.02 4.08 23.45
N VAL A 98 -8.29 2.97 23.42
CA VAL A 98 -7.84 2.27 24.62
C VAL A 98 -6.65 3.05 25.15
N ASP A 99 -6.94 4.14 25.85
CA ASP A 99 -5.92 4.87 26.60
C ASP A 99 -5.57 4.03 27.85
N TYR A 100 -4.30 3.63 27.95
CA TYR A 100 -3.65 3.05 29.12
C TYR A 100 -2.31 3.75 29.34
#